data_AF-A0A376DSR0-F1
#
_entry.id   AF-A0A376DSR0-F1
#
_cell.length_a   1.000
_cell.length_b   1.000
_cell.length_c   1.000
_cell.angle_alpha   90.00
_cell.angle_beta   90.00
_cell.angle_gamma   90.00
#
_symmetry.space_group_name_H-M   'P 1'
#
loop_
_entity.id
_entity.type
_entity.pdbx_description
1 polymer ?
#
loop_
_entity_poly.entity_id
_entity_poly.type
_entity_poly.pdbx_seq_one_letter_code
_entity_poly.pdbx_strand_id
1 'polypeptide(L)'
;MKNENKENGQWQLLVLLLKEIADQKKITQNDIAELTGMQQSAISRLFLLKYKPTLETFMKVAQAIKVNFFFEDKENKSDLNLAFENAMAALGRRPDSLPQN
;
A
#
# COMPACT_ATOMS: atom_id res chain seq x y z
N MET A 1 24.08 24.67 -9.60
CA MET A 1 23.65 23.96 -8.37
C MET A 1 23.17 22.58 -8.80
N LYS A 2 23.86 21.53 -8.35
CA LYS A 2 23.56 20.14 -8.73
C LYS A 2 22.26 19.70 -8.03
N ASN A 3 21.33 19.12 -8.79
CA ASN A 3 20.06 18.56 -8.31
C ASN A 3 20.31 17.27 -7.50
N GLU A 4 20.80 17.40 -6.27
CA GLU A 4 21.20 16.29 -5.38
C GLU A 4 20.10 15.84 -4.40
N ASN A 5 18.80 15.88 -4.78
CA ASN A 5 17.71 15.39 -3.91
C ASN A 5 16.60 14.62 -4.65
N LYS A 6 16.92 13.96 -5.78
CA LYS A 6 15.96 13.12 -6.52
C LYS A 6 15.83 11.69 -6.00
N GLU A 7 16.49 11.35 -4.89
CA GLU A 7 16.25 10.09 -4.21
C GLU A 7 15.02 10.18 -3.29
N ASN A 8 14.04 9.31 -3.56
CA ASN A 8 13.20 8.67 -2.56
C ASN A 8 12.05 9.49 -1.93
N GLY A 9 11.26 10.15 -2.77
CA GLY A 9 9.88 10.58 -2.45
C GLY A 9 8.82 9.47 -2.59
N GLN A 10 9.22 8.26 -3.00
CA GLN A 10 8.29 7.19 -3.40
C GLN A 10 7.43 6.67 -2.25
N TRP A 11 8.02 6.44 -1.06
CA TRP A 11 7.23 5.96 0.08
C TRP A 11 6.32 7.07 0.61
N GLN A 12 6.75 8.33 0.55
CA GLN A 12 5.93 9.49 0.93
C GLN A 12 4.74 9.60 -0.01
N LEU A 13 4.95 9.46 -1.33
CA LEU A 13 3.89 9.45 -2.33
C LEU A 13 2.85 8.37 -2.00
N LEU A 14 3.29 7.14 -1.74
CA LEU A 14 2.38 6.03 -1.39
C LEU A 14 1.61 6.30 -0.10
N VAL A 15 2.25 6.84 0.94
CA VAL A 15 1.58 7.18 2.20
C VAL A 15 0.56 8.32 2.00
N LEU A 16 0.92 9.36 1.25
CA LEU A 16 0.02 10.47 0.93
C LEU A 16 -1.16 10.01 0.07
N LEU A 17 -0.96 9.05 -0.84
CA LEU A 17 -2.04 8.43 -1.60
C LEU A 17 -3.04 7.71 -0.68
N LEU A 18 -2.56 6.92 0.30
CA LEU A 18 -3.45 6.29 1.28
C LEU A 18 -4.23 7.34 2.10
N LYS A 19 -3.57 8.41 2.51
CA LYS A 19 -4.21 9.52 3.24
C LYS A 19 -5.32 10.16 2.40
N GLU A 20 -5.03 10.50 1.15
CA GLU A 20 -5.99 11.12 0.24
C GLU A 20 -7.22 10.22 0.02
N ILE A 21 -7.01 8.91 -0.18
CA ILE A 21 -8.12 7.95 -0.31
C ILE A 21 -8.94 7.84 0.98
N ALA A 22 -8.29 7.86 2.15
CA ALA A 22 -8.99 7.83 3.43
C ALA A 22 -9.86 9.08 3.62
N ASP A 23 -9.32 10.26 3.31
CA ASP A 23 -10.02 11.54 3.37
C ASP A 23 -11.24 11.55 2.43
N GLN A 24 -11.08 11.07 1.18
CA GLN A 24 -12.20 10.93 0.22
C GLN A 24 -13.29 9.96 0.71
N LYS A 25 -12.90 8.88 1.39
CA LYS A 25 -13.82 7.90 1.98
C LYS A 25 -14.38 8.35 3.34
N LYS A 26 -13.96 9.52 3.84
CA LYS A 26 -14.31 10.03 5.18
C LYS A 26 -13.95 9.06 6.32
N ILE A 27 -12.87 8.29 6.15
CA ILE A 27 -12.35 7.38 7.17
C ILE A 27 -11.35 8.17 8.02
N THR A 28 -11.64 8.30 9.30
CA THR A 28 -10.80 9.08 10.22
C THR A 28 -9.58 8.28 10.69
N GLN A 29 -8.60 8.98 11.27
CA GLN A 29 -7.45 8.31 11.89
C GLN A 29 -7.84 7.45 13.09
N ASN A 30 -8.96 7.75 13.77
CA ASN A 30 -9.52 6.92 14.82
C ASN A 30 -10.09 5.62 14.25
N ASP A 31 -10.83 5.69 13.14
CA ASP A 31 -11.37 4.50 12.47
C ASP A 31 -10.23 3.58 12.00
N ILE A 32 -9.16 4.15 11.43
CA ILE A 32 -7.97 3.38 11.04
C ILE A 32 -7.31 2.75 12.27
N ALA A 33 -7.18 3.49 13.37
CA ALA A 33 -6.61 2.98 14.62
C ALA A 33 -7.42 1.78 15.16
N GLU A 34 -8.75 1.88 15.18
CA GLU A 34 -9.65 0.81 15.59
C GLU A 34 -9.53 -0.43 14.68
N LEU A 35 -9.56 -0.23 13.36
CA LEU A 35 -9.49 -1.32 12.38
C LEU A 35 -8.13 -2.02 12.33
N THR A 36 -7.05 -1.32 12.67
CA THR A 36 -5.67 -1.86 12.60
C THR A 36 -5.12 -2.31 13.95
N GLY A 37 -5.76 -1.93 15.06
CA GLY A 37 -5.22 -2.05 16.42
C GLY A 37 -4.01 -1.14 16.70
N MET A 38 -3.71 -0.20 15.80
CA MET A 38 -2.61 0.75 15.98
C MET A 38 -3.05 1.93 16.85
N GLN A 39 -2.09 2.60 17.48
CA GLN A 39 -2.37 3.87 18.16
C GLN A 39 -2.70 4.96 17.13
N GLN A 40 -3.74 5.77 17.38
CA GLN A 40 -4.08 6.87 16.49
C GLN A 40 -2.91 7.85 16.28
N SER A 41 -2.09 8.08 17.32
CA SER A 41 -0.88 8.90 17.23
C SER A 41 0.16 8.33 16.24
N ALA A 42 0.22 7.01 16.07
CA ALA A 42 1.07 6.36 15.08
C ALA A 42 0.56 6.59 13.64
N ILE A 43 -0.76 6.60 13.45
CA ILE A 43 -1.42 6.93 12.17
C ILE A 43 -1.19 8.41 11.82
N SER A 44 -1.36 9.30 12.79
CA SER A 44 -1.07 10.74 12.61
C SER A 44 0.38 10.97 12.17
N ARG A 45 1.35 10.35 12.87
CA ARG A 45 2.77 10.45 12.52
C ARG A 45 3.09 9.85 11.15
N LEU A 46 2.40 8.78 10.76
CA LEU A 46 2.50 8.19 9.42
C LEU A 46 2.06 9.20 8.35
N PHE A 47 0.86 9.76 8.47
CA PHE A 47 0.31 10.73 7.52
C PHE A 47 1.03 12.09 7.53
N LEU A 48 1.77 12.41 8.60
CA LEU A 48 2.68 13.54 8.68
C LEU A 48 4.11 13.20 8.21
N LEU A 49 4.31 12.02 7.62
CA LEU A 49 5.59 11.55 7.04
C LEU A 49 6.76 11.58 8.04
N LYS A 50 6.49 11.36 9.33
CA LYS A 50 7.50 11.43 10.39
C LYS A 50 8.44 10.23 10.43
N TYR A 51 8.12 9.16 9.72
CA TYR A 51 8.95 7.97 9.55
C TYR A 51 8.53 7.21 8.30
N LYS A 52 9.46 6.43 7.74
CA LYS A 52 9.18 5.47 6.66
C LYS A 52 8.50 4.23 7.26
N PRO A 53 7.26 3.87 6.86
CA PRO A 53 6.60 2.69 7.40
C PRO A 53 7.27 1.39 6.93
N THR A 54 7.11 0.33 7.72
CA THR A 54 7.35 -1.03 7.23
C THR A 54 6.27 -1.39 6.19
N LEU A 55 6.55 -2.40 5.36
CA LEU A 55 5.54 -2.92 4.43
C LEU A 55 4.28 -3.39 5.18
N GLU A 56 4.44 -4.05 6.33
CA GLU A 56 3.31 -4.49 7.16
C GLU A 56 2.42 -3.31 7.60
N THR A 57 3.01 -2.23 8.13
CA THR A 57 2.24 -1.05 8.54
C THR A 57 1.52 -0.42 7.36
N PHE A 58 2.20 -0.30 6.22
CA PHE A 58 1.58 0.22 4.99
C PHE A 58 0.38 -0.63 4.56
N MET A 59 0.54 -1.96 4.54
CA MET A 59 -0.52 -2.89 4.15
C MET A 59 -1.70 -2.89 5.12
N LYS A 60 -1.45 -2.80 6.44
CA LYS A 60 -2.53 -2.70 7.45
C LYS A 60 -3.40 -1.47 7.20
N VAL A 61 -2.78 -0.31 6.97
CA VAL A 61 -3.52 0.93 6.70
C VAL A 61 -4.28 0.82 5.38
N ALA A 62 -3.64 0.33 4.31
CA ALA A 62 -4.29 0.13 3.01
C ALA A 62 -5.52 -0.79 3.11
N GLN A 63 -5.40 -1.91 3.85
CA GLN A 63 -6.51 -2.84 4.10
C GLN A 63 -7.64 -2.19 4.91
N ALA A 64 -7.31 -1.45 5.98
CA ALA A 64 -8.30 -0.75 6.80
C ALA A 64 -9.14 0.25 5.98
N ILE A 65 -8.52 0.93 5.02
CA ILE A 65 -9.21 1.86 4.12
C ILE A 65 -9.74 1.19 2.84
N LYS A 66 -9.71 -0.15 2.75
CA LYS A 66 -10.18 -0.96 1.62
C LYS A 66 -9.55 -0.53 0.29
N VAL A 67 -8.22 -0.50 0.24
CA VAL A 67 -7.42 -0.20 -0.95
C VAL A 67 -6.69 -1.44 -1.44
N ASN A 68 -6.88 -1.73 -2.73
CA ASN A 68 -6.07 -2.68 -3.49
C ASN A 68 -5.19 -1.89 -4.46
N PHE A 69 -4.01 -2.43 -4.79
CA PHE A 69 -3.13 -1.87 -5.82
C PHE A 69 -2.66 -2.99 -6.73
N PHE A 70 -2.40 -2.61 -7.98
CA PHE A 70 -1.94 -3.51 -9.03
C PHE A 70 -0.57 -3.04 -9.50
N PHE A 71 0.23 -3.98 -9.98
CA PHE A 71 1.50 -3.68 -10.62
C PHE A 71 1.30 -3.68 -12.13
N GLU A 72 2.05 -2.81 -12.81
CA GLU A 72 2.13 -2.77 -14.26
C GLU A 72 3.60 -2.79 -14.65
N ASP A 73 3.93 -3.61 -15.65
CA ASP A 73 5.25 -3.54 -16.29
C ASP A 73 5.27 -2.32 -17.22
N LYS A 74 6.21 -1.41 -16.99
CA LYS A 74 6.36 -0.19 -17.79
C LYS A 74 6.64 -0.46 -19.26
N GLU A 75 7.23 -1.62 -19.58
CA GLU A 75 7.48 -2.03 -20.97
C GLU A 75 6.35 -2.91 -21.52
N ASN A 76 5.38 -3.28 -20.68
CA ASN A 76 4.29 -4.20 -21.01
C ASN A 76 4.77 -5.50 -21.69
N LYS A 77 5.91 -6.04 -21.21
CA LYS A 77 6.53 -7.27 -21.74
C LYS A 77 6.35 -8.47 -20.83
N SER A 78 6.05 -8.22 -19.56
CA SER A 78 5.87 -9.25 -18.55
C SER A 78 4.45 -9.82 -18.60
N ASP A 79 4.32 -11.14 -18.60
CA ASP A 79 3.06 -11.81 -18.29
C ASP A 79 2.81 -11.71 -16.78
N LEU A 80 2.08 -10.67 -16.37
CA LEU A 80 1.80 -10.40 -14.97
C LEU A 80 0.97 -11.52 -14.34
N ASN A 81 0.03 -12.14 -15.08
CA ASN A 81 -0.78 -13.23 -14.56
C ASN A 81 0.09 -14.42 -14.20
N LEU A 82 0.96 -14.85 -15.11
CA LEU A 82 1.92 -15.92 -14.86
C LEU A 82 2.85 -15.59 -13.69
N ALA A 83 3.33 -14.34 -13.60
CA ALA A 83 4.18 -13.90 -12.50
C ALA A 83 3.46 -13.98 -11.14
N PHE A 84 2.20 -13.56 -11.08
CA PHE A 84 1.36 -13.66 -9.88
C PHE A 84 1.07 -15.11 -9.50
N GLU A 85 0.70 -15.96 -10.46
CA GLU A 85 0.45 -17.39 -10.22
C GLU A 85 1.70 -18.09 -9.67
N ASN A 86 2.87 -17.83 -10.26
CA ASN A 86 4.13 -18.39 -9.78
C ASN A 86 4.47 -17.93 -8.36
N ALA A 87 4.27 -16.65 -8.05
CA ALA A 87 4.49 -16.11 -6.71
C ALA A 87 3.52 -16.74 -5.68
N MET A 88 2.25 -16.90 -6.05
CA MET A 88 1.22 -17.53 -5.21
C MET A 88 1.51 -19.02 -4.96
N ALA A 89 1.94 -19.74 -6.00
CA ALA A 89 2.39 -21.12 -5.89
C ALA A 89 3.61 -21.27 -4.96
N ALA A 90 4.58 -20.36 -5.05
CA ALA A 90 5.77 -20.35 -4.18
C ALA A 90 5.42 -20.15 -2.69
N LEU A 91 4.31 -19.46 -2.40
CA LEU A 91 3.79 -19.29 -1.04
C LEU A 91 2.89 -20.45 -0.57
N GLY A 92 2.68 -21.48 -1.40
CA GLY A 92 1.74 -22.57 -1.12
C GLY A 92 0.27 -22.13 -1.13
N ARG A 93 -0.01 -20.94 -1.68
CA ARG A 93 -1.35 -20.35 -1.77
C ARG A 93 -1.85 -20.51 -3.21
N ARG A 94 -2.27 -21.70 -3.63
CA ARG A 94 -3.05 -21.78 -4.87
C ARG A 94 -4.45 -21.27 -4.56
N PRO A 95 -4.94 -20.21 -5.23
CA PRO A 95 -6.29 -19.76 -5.01
C PRO A 95 -7.20 -20.64 -5.87
N ASP A 96 -7.92 -21.57 -5.25
CA ASP A 96 -9.02 -22.28 -5.90
C ASP A 96 -10.19 -21.33 -6.27
N SER A 97 -10.02 -20.01 -6.07
CA SER A 97 -11.10 -19.01 -6.08
C SER A 97 -10.66 -17.61 -6.53
N LEU A 98 -9.75 -17.44 -7.50
CA LEU A 98 -9.60 -16.13 -8.14
C LEU A 98 -10.82 -15.87 -9.05
N PRO A 99 -11.49 -14.72 -8.94
CA PRO A 99 -12.51 -14.34 -9.91
C PRO A 99 -11.85 -14.20 -11.28
N GLN A 100 -12.36 -14.93 -12.28
CA GLN A 100 -12.06 -14.63 -13.67
C GLN A 100 -12.80 -13.35 -14.02
N ASN A 101 -12.05 -12.27 -14.28
CA ASN A 101 -12.57 -11.06 -14.90
C ASN A 101 -12.48 -11.18 -16.43
#